data_AF-A0A1F3PPG9-F1
#
_entry.id   AF-A0A1F3PPG9-F1
#
_cell.length_a   1.000
_cell.length_b   1.000
_cell.length_c   1.000
_cell.angle_alpha   90.00
_cell.angle_beta   90.00
_cell.angle_gamma   90.00
#
_symmetry.space_group_name_H-M   'P 1'
#
loop_
_entity.id
_entity.type
_entity.pdbx_description
1 polymer ?
#
loop_
_entity_poly.entity_id
_entity_poly.type
_entity_poly.pdbx_seq_one_letter_code
_entity_poly.pdbx_strand_id
1 'polypeptide(L)'
;MKRIFFPVILLLSISYFVAGQSVSVDWGVQKDLDKGTFIQKVIGADDNGFYALRSEGLKGIEEGNMYLEFFSMTMKERESSNTLVLPSIKGNPAFFIDMFYMKEKLILFTEVSDHSTMRRELYVQYMSQEGTAKNQPIKIGSLPLSNKLEDGFTVKLSEDKTQILVVYHSTFEAYAGEPFTIKVIDENLTETFSKEIALPFADKKMIVGNYILGKSGNVYMSARTETTTKSGKNTVVKYTNNVVVYNKLKREINYYEVNKPKFNTLEIIFALDKEENVVVFASMTPSNKATLAGYYNIKIDPKAQKLLSDPNDKFNMYVFTKLDLTNIFNSKRYVEFGTERYNFKLKDLIILDNGSAFLLCENSFYTTKDIIDPKTKEQTSISYSNYNDIFVIAANADGTISGKAGAPQRPFQVITKQQSGTNEYGLWSSYFISNQGSKLKLIFNDVSKQANVINSGDKIKTFKTNVSTNPGGSACVVTIYSDSSMEKDYLFADPNQDYVTIPKLFCPWGSNLIVFAQNGKQYKFGSFFFE
;
A
#
# COMPACT_ATOMS: atom_id res chain seq x y z
N MET A 1 33.51 -60.97 38.77
CA MET A 1 32.89 -59.64 38.86
C MET A 1 33.23 -58.83 37.60
N LYS A 2 32.33 -58.82 36.60
CA LYS A 2 32.51 -58.06 35.35
C LYS A 2 31.87 -56.69 35.53
N ARG A 3 32.68 -55.62 35.54
CA ARG A 3 32.21 -54.24 35.61
C ARG A 3 31.83 -53.79 34.20
N ILE A 4 30.53 -53.59 34.00
CA ILE A 4 29.93 -53.01 32.79
C ILE A 4 30.16 -51.49 32.86
N PHE A 5 30.94 -50.96 31.92
CA PHE A 5 31.09 -49.52 31.71
C PHE A 5 29.87 -49.02 30.93
N PHE A 6 29.04 -48.21 31.60
CA PHE A 6 27.96 -47.45 30.98
C PHE A 6 28.55 -46.16 30.39
N PRO A 7 28.41 -45.84 29.09
CA PRO A 7 28.78 -44.54 28.60
C PRO A 7 27.67 -43.55 28.95
N VAL A 8 28.01 -42.54 29.74
CA VAL A 8 27.18 -41.35 29.97
C VAL A 8 27.17 -40.55 28.67
N ILE A 9 26.08 -40.66 27.91
CA ILE A 9 25.80 -39.76 26.78
C ILE A 9 25.39 -38.41 27.39
N LEU A 10 26.31 -37.47 27.39
CA LEU A 10 26.07 -36.07 27.72
C LEU A 10 25.21 -35.47 26.59
N LEU A 11 23.89 -35.45 26.77
CA LEU A 11 22.97 -34.69 25.94
C LEU A 11 23.29 -33.20 26.12
N LEU A 12 24.14 -32.66 25.25
CA LEU A 12 24.26 -31.23 25.01
C LEU A 12 22.93 -30.76 24.45
N SER A 13 22.04 -30.33 25.34
CA SER A 13 20.92 -29.47 25.00
C SER A 13 21.49 -28.17 24.46
N ILE A 14 21.69 -28.11 23.13
CA ILE A 14 21.81 -26.86 22.41
C ILE A 14 20.46 -26.18 22.60
N SER A 15 20.37 -25.31 23.60
CA SER A 15 19.34 -24.29 23.66
C SER A 15 19.51 -23.47 22.40
N TYR A 16 18.72 -23.75 21.37
CA TYR A 16 18.48 -22.77 20.33
C TYR A 16 17.90 -21.57 21.06
N PHE A 17 18.73 -20.57 21.32
CA PHE A 17 18.25 -19.22 21.55
C PHE A 17 17.47 -18.88 20.29
N VAL A 18 16.15 -18.97 20.39
CA VAL A 18 15.26 -18.31 19.45
C VAL A 18 15.59 -16.84 19.65
N ALA A 19 16.45 -16.29 18.78
CA ALA A 19 16.70 -14.86 18.75
C ALA A 19 15.33 -14.20 18.57
N GLY A 20 14.92 -13.41 19.56
CA GLY A 20 13.66 -12.68 19.49
C GLY A 20 13.65 -11.81 18.24
N GLN A 21 12.47 -11.59 17.65
CA GLN A 21 12.34 -10.74 16.47
C GLN A 21 12.40 -9.25 16.79
N SER A 22 12.53 -8.92 18.08
CA SER A 22 12.57 -7.55 18.56
C SER A 22 13.85 -6.87 18.13
N VAL A 23 13.70 -5.65 17.64
CA VAL A 23 14.81 -4.79 17.23
C VAL A 23 15.10 -3.77 18.33
N SER A 24 16.37 -3.37 18.41
CA SER A 24 16.75 -2.17 19.13
C SER A 24 16.50 -0.96 18.24
N VAL A 25 15.88 0.08 18.79
CA VAL A 25 15.67 1.34 18.07
C VAL A 25 16.56 2.40 18.69
N ASP A 26 17.29 3.08 17.82
CA ASP A 26 18.00 4.29 18.17
C ASP A 26 17.03 5.48 18.07
N TRP A 27 16.47 5.87 19.22
CA TRP A 27 15.51 6.97 19.32
C TRP A 27 16.20 8.32 19.45
N GLY A 28 15.70 9.31 18.72
CA GLY A 28 16.01 10.72 18.96
C GLY A 28 15.31 11.29 20.19
N VAL A 29 15.56 12.58 20.42
CA VAL A 29 14.95 13.31 21.52
C VAL A 29 13.46 13.56 21.26
N GLN A 30 12.68 13.44 22.33
CA GLN A 30 11.27 13.77 22.34
C GLN A 30 11.04 15.27 22.09
N LYS A 31 10.08 15.60 21.23
CA LYS A 31 9.64 16.97 20.93
C LYS A 31 8.11 17.05 20.94
N ASP A 32 7.56 18.25 21.00
CA ASP A 32 6.13 18.50 20.83
C ASP A 32 5.83 18.93 19.38
N LEU A 33 4.74 18.38 18.83
CA LEU A 33 4.15 18.87 17.59
C LEU A 33 3.43 20.21 17.84
N ASP A 34 3.52 21.11 16.86
CA ASP A 34 2.74 22.33 16.88
C ASP A 34 1.24 22.00 16.85
N LYS A 35 0.45 22.79 17.58
CA LYS A 35 -0.97 22.56 17.76
C LYS A 35 -1.69 22.50 16.40
N GLY A 36 -2.42 21.41 16.15
CA GLY A 36 -3.23 21.25 14.94
C GLY A 36 -2.45 20.75 13.72
N THR A 37 -1.16 20.48 13.87
CA THR A 37 -0.30 20.00 12.78
C THR A 37 0.06 18.53 12.93
N PHE A 38 0.29 17.86 11.81
CA PHE A 38 0.62 16.43 11.74
C PHE A 38 1.73 16.21 10.72
N ILE A 39 2.64 15.27 11.00
CA ILE A 39 3.57 14.76 9.98
C ILE A 39 2.74 13.93 8.98
N GLN A 40 2.72 14.37 7.73
CA GLN A 40 1.93 13.76 6.66
C GLN A 40 2.73 12.72 5.89
N LYS A 41 4.04 12.94 5.73
CA LYS A 41 4.91 12.11 4.91
C LYS A 41 6.38 12.27 5.33
N VAL A 42 7.14 11.17 5.31
CA VAL A 42 8.61 11.24 5.20
C VAL A 42 8.96 11.21 3.71
N ILE A 43 9.50 12.31 3.21
CA ILE A 43 9.72 12.55 1.77
C ILE A 43 10.88 11.69 1.24
N GLY A 44 11.92 11.55 2.06
CA GLY A 44 13.07 10.69 1.80
C GLY A 44 14.27 11.09 2.66
N ALA A 45 15.36 10.34 2.53
CA ALA A 45 16.51 10.40 3.41
C ALA A 45 17.83 10.22 2.65
N ASP A 46 18.91 10.73 3.23
CA ASP A 46 20.30 10.48 2.89
C ASP A 46 21.15 10.32 4.16
N ASP A 47 22.48 10.32 4.00
CA ASP A 47 23.42 10.11 5.09
C ASP A 47 23.46 11.28 6.09
N ASN A 48 23.04 12.48 5.69
CA ASN A 48 23.00 13.65 6.56
C ASN A 48 21.70 13.70 7.37
N GLY A 49 20.58 13.33 6.76
CA GLY A 49 19.27 13.42 7.39
C GLY A 49 18.11 13.00 6.52
N PHE A 50 16.92 13.40 6.94
CA PHE A 50 15.69 13.10 6.21
C PHE A 50 14.71 14.27 6.25
N TYR A 51 13.91 14.36 5.18
CA TYR A 51 12.88 15.37 5.04
C TYR A 51 11.52 14.80 5.37
N ALA A 52 10.71 15.57 6.09
CA ALA A 52 9.31 15.27 6.33
C ALA A 52 8.42 16.44 5.95
N LEU A 53 7.22 16.14 5.48
CA LEU A 53 6.16 17.10 5.24
C LEU A 53 5.25 17.13 6.46
N ARG A 54 5.05 18.31 7.03
CA ARG A 54 4.09 18.58 8.09
C ARG A 54 3.01 19.54 7.57
N SER A 55 1.76 19.33 7.95
CA SER A 55 0.69 20.28 7.62
C SER A 55 -0.34 20.40 8.74
N GLU A 56 -1.11 21.48 8.71
CA GLU A 56 -2.44 21.51 9.30
C GLU A 56 -3.33 20.56 8.48
N GLY A 57 -4.18 19.77 9.11
CA GLY A 57 -5.02 18.80 8.42
C GLY A 57 -4.80 17.36 8.86
N LEU A 58 -5.87 16.78 9.39
CA LEU A 58 -5.87 15.38 9.83
C LEU A 58 -6.33 14.43 8.72
N LYS A 59 -7.12 14.93 7.78
CA LYS A 59 -7.66 14.17 6.63
C LYS A 59 -6.70 14.06 5.46
N GLY A 60 -5.59 14.80 5.51
CA GLY A 60 -4.67 14.99 4.41
C GLY A 60 -3.95 16.32 4.55
N ILE A 61 -3.24 16.69 3.48
CA ILE A 61 -2.44 17.90 3.40
C ILE A 61 -3.37 19.10 3.18
N GLU A 62 -3.39 20.07 4.09
CA GLU A 62 -4.01 21.38 3.83
C GLU A 62 -2.95 22.33 3.26
N GLU A 63 -3.20 22.82 2.04
CA GLU A 63 -2.20 23.52 1.23
C GLU A 63 -1.82 24.91 1.76
N GLY A 64 -2.63 25.48 2.65
CA GLY A 64 -2.40 26.80 3.23
C GLY A 64 -1.29 26.84 4.28
N ASN A 65 -1.01 25.72 4.95
CA ASN A 65 -0.11 25.65 6.11
C ASN A 65 0.73 24.38 6.06
N MET A 66 1.71 24.36 5.16
CA MET A 66 2.66 23.27 4.99
C MET A 66 4.06 23.66 5.42
N TYR A 67 4.79 22.70 5.98
CA TYR A 67 6.14 22.87 6.48
C TYR A 67 7.02 21.72 5.98
N LEU A 68 8.14 22.08 5.37
CA LEU A 68 9.24 21.20 5.05
C LEU A 68 10.16 21.14 6.28
N GLU A 69 10.24 19.97 6.90
CA GLU A 69 11.07 19.74 8.08
C GLU A 69 12.27 18.89 7.71
N PHE A 70 13.46 19.28 8.19
CA PHE A 70 14.66 18.48 8.08
C PHE A 70 15.07 17.96 9.45
N PHE A 71 15.41 16.67 9.50
CA PHE A 71 15.85 15.98 10.70
C PHE A 71 17.23 15.39 10.48
N SER A 72 18.12 15.60 11.46
CA SER A 72 19.45 14.98 11.49
C SER A 72 19.37 13.47 11.49
N MET A 73 20.20 12.76 10.72
CA MET A 73 20.28 11.31 10.83
C MET A 73 20.97 10.89 12.13
N THR A 74 21.94 11.66 12.62
CA THR A 74 22.69 11.33 13.83
C THR A 74 21.83 11.52 15.08
N MET A 75 21.20 12.69 15.23
CA MET A 75 20.43 13.03 16.43
C MET A 75 18.95 12.65 16.33
N LYS A 76 18.43 12.42 15.11
CA LYS A 76 17.00 12.23 14.83
C LYS A 76 16.14 13.38 15.36
N GLU A 77 16.74 14.57 15.42
CA GLU A 77 16.12 15.81 15.88
C GLU A 77 15.86 16.75 14.71
N ARG A 78 14.79 17.53 14.83
CA ARG A 78 14.43 18.57 13.86
C ARG A 78 15.48 19.69 13.89
N GLU A 79 16.22 19.85 12.80
CA GLU A 79 17.21 20.93 12.64
C GLU A 79 16.60 22.16 11.96
N SER A 80 15.62 21.95 11.06
CA SER A 80 14.88 23.04 10.42
C SER A 80 13.39 22.73 10.28
N SER A 81 12.60 23.80 10.25
CA SER A 81 11.16 23.76 9.93
C SER A 81 10.85 25.01 9.11
N ASN A 82 10.72 24.83 7.80
CA ASN A 82 10.54 25.93 6.87
C ASN A 82 9.16 25.84 6.23
N THR A 83 8.46 26.97 6.06
CA THR A 83 7.19 26.97 5.32
C THR A 83 7.42 26.50 3.88
N LEU A 84 6.67 25.49 3.45
CA LEU A 84 6.68 25.04 2.07
C LEU A 84 5.77 25.95 1.24
N VAL A 85 6.36 26.83 0.44
CA VAL A 85 5.62 27.79 -0.38
C VAL A 85 5.25 27.14 -1.70
N LEU A 86 3.94 26.90 -1.91
CA LEU A 86 3.45 26.49 -3.21
C LEU A 86 3.54 27.65 -4.21
N PRO A 87 3.92 27.38 -5.47
CA PRO A 87 3.98 28.40 -6.51
C PRO A 87 2.57 28.93 -6.82
N SER A 88 2.49 30.20 -7.24
CA SER A 88 1.37 30.67 -8.06
C SER A 88 1.78 30.62 -9.52
N ILE A 89 0.94 30.03 -10.37
CA ILE A 89 1.24 29.82 -11.78
C ILE A 89 0.18 30.53 -12.60
N LYS A 90 0.60 31.53 -13.39
CA LYS A 90 -0.29 32.42 -14.16
C LYS A 90 -1.38 33.07 -13.28
N GLY A 91 -1.05 33.38 -12.02
CA GLY A 91 -1.99 33.98 -11.06
C GLY A 91 -2.96 33.01 -10.39
N ASN A 92 -2.94 31.72 -10.73
CA ASN A 92 -3.75 30.70 -10.07
C ASN A 92 -2.94 30.06 -8.93
N PRO A 93 -3.58 29.70 -7.79
CA PRO A 93 -2.94 28.92 -6.75
C PRO A 93 -2.69 27.49 -7.23
N ALA A 94 -1.53 26.94 -6.86
CA ALA A 94 -1.23 25.53 -7.10
C ALA A 94 -1.64 24.68 -5.90
N PHE A 95 -2.01 23.42 -6.17
CA PHE A 95 -2.36 22.41 -5.19
C PHE A 95 -1.27 21.33 -5.13
N PHE A 96 -1.00 20.81 -3.95
CA PHE A 96 0.01 19.78 -3.73
C PHE A 96 -0.44 18.45 -4.34
N ILE A 97 0.45 17.78 -5.09
CA ILE A 97 0.22 16.41 -5.59
C ILE A 97 1.11 15.43 -4.86
N ASP A 98 2.43 15.59 -5.00
CA ASP A 98 3.39 14.77 -4.28
C ASP A 98 4.77 15.46 -4.24
N MET A 99 5.63 14.96 -3.36
CA MET A 99 7.01 15.39 -3.24
C MET A 99 7.94 14.20 -3.04
N PHE A 100 9.10 14.24 -3.70
CA PHE A 100 10.11 13.19 -3.64
C PHE A 100 11.48 13.78 -3.32
N TYR A 101 12.30 13.01 -2.61
CA TYR A 101 13.72 13.29 -2.42
C TYR A 101 14.53 12.29 -3.23
N MET A 102 15.23 12.77 -4.26
CA MET A 102 15.93 11.92 -5.23
C MET A 102 17.27 12.56 -5.61
N LYS A 103 18.37 11.83 -5.40
CA LYS A 103 19.74 12.28 -5.66
C LYS A 103 20.00 13.70 -5.13
N GLU A 104 19.73 13.89 -3.84
CA GLU A 104 19.91 15.16 -3.11
C GLU A 104 19.02 16.33 -3.58
N LYS A 105 17.99 16.05 -4.38
CA LYS A 105 17.04 17.07 -4.87
C LYS A 105 15.65 16.80 -4.32
N LEU A 106 15.06 17.86 -3.77
CA LEU A 106 13.64 17.90 -3.43
C LEU A 106 12.85 18.28 -4.68
N ILE A 107 11.97 17.38 -5.12
CA ILE A 107 11.17 17.52 -6.34
C ILE A 107 9.70 17.59 -5.94
N LEU A 108 9.05 18.71 -6.24
CA LEU A 108 7.66 18.99 -5.92
C LEU A 108 6.80 18.89 -7.20
N PHE A 109 5.70 18.17 -7.09
CA PHE A 109 4.64 18.12 -8.10
C PHE A 109 3.43 18.91 -7.58
N THR A 110 2.90 19.79 -8.43
CA THR A 110 1.69 20.56 -8.15
C THR A 110 0.74 20.57 -9.32
N GLU A 111 -0.55 20.71 -9.04
CA GLU A 111 -1.56 20.93 -10.06
C GLU A 111 -2.19 22.31 -9.95
N VAL A 112 -2.61 22.86 -11.09
CA VAL A 112 -3.28 24.16 -11.18
C VAL A 112 -4.53 23.99 -12.02
N SER A 113 -5.65 24.48 -11.52
CA SER A 113 -6.90 24.58 -12.29
C SER A 113 -6.96 25.95 -12.97
N ASP A 114 -6.80 25.96 -14.30
CA ASP A 114 -6.95 27.14 -15.13
C ASP A 114 -8.37 27.19 -15.71
N HIS A 115 -9.23 27.98 -15.06
CA HIS A 115 -10.62 28.19 -15.47
C HIS A 115 -10.74 29.02 -16.76
N SER A 116 -9.69 29.72 -17.19
CA SER A 116 -9.72 30.49 -18.45
C SER A 116 -9.58 29.57 -19.67
N THR A 117 -8.75 28.54 -19.56
CA THR A 117 -8.55 27.53 -20.61
C THR A 117 -9.37 26.26 -20.39
N MET A 118 -10.10 26.18 -19.26
CA MET A 118 -10.83 24.99 -18.81
C MET A 118 -9.92 23.75 -18.72
N ARG A 119 -8.69 23.94 -18.23
CA ARG A 119 -7.69 22.87 -18.08
C ARG A 119 -7.20 22.73 -16.64
N ARG A 120 -6.95 21.50 -16.23
CA ARG A 120 -6.06 21.18 -15.12
C ARG A 120 -4.65 20.98 -15.68
N GLU A 121 -3.65 21.61 -15.10
CA GLU A 121 -2.25 21.54 -15.56
C GLU A 121 -1.37 21.00 -14.43
N LEU A 122 -0.47 20.07 -14.76
CA LEU A 122 0.50 19.50 -13.82
C LEU A 122 1.86 20.15 -14.04
N TYR A 123 2.51 20.53 -12.95
CA TYR A 123 3.81 21.17 -12.92
C TYR A 123 4.78 20.44 -12.01
N VAL A 124 6.07 20.53 -12.35
CA VAL A 124 7.18 20.01 -11.52
C VAL A 124 8.26 21.06 -11.31
N GLN A 125 8.81 21.09 -10.09
CA GLN A 125 9.86 22.03 -9.68
C GLN A 125 10.83 21.40 -8.68
N TYR A 126 12.00 22.02 -8.58
CA TYR A 126 12.89 21.83 -7.46
C TYR A 126 12.53 22.75 -6.30
N MET A 127 12.61 22.22 -5.09
CA MET A 127 12.50 22.99 -3.87
C MET A 127 13.86 23.12 -3.20
N SER A 128 14.08 24.26 -2.55
CA SER A 128 15.20 24.50 -1.66
C SER A 128 14.92 23.88 -0.29
N GLN A 129 15.96 23.75 0.53
CA GLN A 129 15.80 23.26 1.91
C GLN A 129 14.99 24.25 2.75
N GLU A 130 14.97 25.53 2.35
CA GLU A 130 14.16 26.62 2.91
C GLU A 130 12.70 26.59 2.45
N GLY A 131 12.27 25.57 1.70
CA GLY A 131 10.86 25.40 1.28
C GLY A 131 10.43 26.32 0.14
N THR A 132 11.37 26.90 -0.62
CA THR A 132 11.09 27.80 -1.75
C THR A 132 11.47 27.18 -3.09
N ALA A 133 10.84 27.62 -4.19
CA ALA A 133 11.13 27.09 -5.52
C ALA A 133 12.53 27.53 -6.00
N LYS A 134 13.34 26.59 -6.52
CA LYS A 134 14.68 26.86 -7.08
C LYS A 134 14.67 27.16 -8.57
N ASN A 135 13.57 26.87 -9.25
CA ASN A 135 13.40 27.09 -10.69
C ASN A 135 11.95 27.44 -11.03
N GLN A 136 11.74 27.93 -12.26
CA GLN A 136 10.39 28.17 -12.76
C GLN A 136 9.61 26.85 -12.90
N PRO A 137 8.28 26.86 -12.68
CA PRO A 137 7.44 25.69 -12.88
C PRO A 137 7.53 25.13 -14.29
N ILE A 138 7.84 23.84 -14.41
CA ILE A 138 7.88 23.14 -15.70
C ILE A 138 6.54 22.42 -15.88
N LYS A 139 5.76 22.82 -16.88
CA LYS A 139 4.51 22.14 -17.22
C LYS A 139 4.84 20.75 -17.80
N ILE A 140 4.29 19.72 -17.17
CA ILE A 140 4.51 18.32 -17.57
C ILE A 140 3.22 17.60 -17.96
N GLY A 141 2.05 18.14 -17.63
CA GLY A 141 0.77 17.51 -17.98
C GLY A 141 -0.36 18.50 -18.16
N SER A 142 -1.41 18.06 -18.85
CA SER A 142 -2.64 18.84 -18.99
C SER A 142 -3.83 17.93 -19.24
N LEU A 143 -4.93 18.19 -18.54
CA LEU A 143 -6.22 17.53 -18.69
C LEU A 143 -7.33 18.58 -18.83
N PRO A 144 -8.45 18.29 -19.48
CA PRO A 144 -9.67 19.07 -19.32
C PRO A 144 -10.08 19.14 -17.85
N LEU A 145 -10.64 20.27 -17.40
CA LEU A 145 -11.26 20.34 -16.09
C LEU A 145 -12.46 19.39 -16.03
N SER A 146 -12.54 18.63 -14.94
CA SER A 146 -13.60 17.66 -14.68
C SER A 146 -13.87 17.58 -13.19
N ASN A 147 -15.13 17.26 -12.86
CA ASN A 147 -15.58 17.03 -11.49
C ASN A 147 -15.55 15.53 -11.13
N LYS A 148 -15.11 14.67 -12.05
CA LYS A 148 -14.96 13.24 -11.78
C LYS A 148 -13.71 13.02 -10.93
N LEU A 149 -13.86 12.30 -9.83
CA LEU A 149 -12.78 12.06 -8.86
C LEU A 149 -11.63 11.26 -9.45
N GLU A 150 -11.92 10.47 -10.47
CA GLU A 150 -10.98 9.63 -11.20
C GLU A 150 -10.14 10.43 -12.21
N ASP A 151 -10.51 11.67 -12.52
CA ASP A 151 -9.76 12.55 -13.42
C ASP A 151 -8.68 13.29 -12.64
N GLY A 152 -7.43 12.93 -12.89
CA GLY A 152 -6.30 13.54 -12.22
C GLY A 152 -4.95 13.06 -12.73
N PHE A 153 -3.91 13.49 -12.03
CA PHE A 153 -2.54 13.09 -12.30
C PHE A 153 -2.11 12.05 -11.29
N THR A 154 -1.59 10.93 -11.78
CA THR A 154 -0.88 9.95 -10.95
C THR A 154 0.61 10.17 -11.11
N VAL A 155 1.30 10.38 -9.99
CA VAL A 155 2.76 10.49 -9.94
C VAL A 155 3.30 9.38 -9.04
N LYS A 156 4.26 8.60 -9.53
CA LYS A 156 4.86 7.50 -8.76
C LYS A 156 6.37 7.44 -8.97
N LEU A 157 7.12 7.32 -7.88
CA LEU A 157 8.54 7.01 -7.92
C LEU A 157 8.74 5.55 -8.36
N SER A 158 9.75 5.28 -9.20
CA SER A 158 10.17 3.94 -9.58
C SER A 158 10.70 3.17 -8.37
N GLU A 159 10.68 1.84 -8.45
CA GLU A 159 11.15 0.98 -7.36
C GLU A 159 12.63 1.23 -6.99
N ASP A 160 13.46 1.51 -8.00
CA ASP A 160 14.87 1.87 -7.84
C ASP A 160 15.10 3.33 -7.42
N LYS A 161 14.03 4.12 -7.26
CA LYS A 161 14.05 5.53 -6.87
C LYS A 161 14.86 6.42 -7.81
N THR A 162 14.96 6.08 -9.09
CA THR A 162 15.72 6.86 -10.09
C THR A 162 14.85 7.63 -11.07
N GLN A 163 13.58 7.26 -11.20
CA GLN A 163 12.66 7.79 -12.20
C GLN A 163 11.28 8.04 -11.60
N ILE A 164 10.56 9.01 -12.16
CA ILE A 164 9.22 9.35 -11.73
C ILE A 164 8.26 9.12 -12.91
N LEU A 165 7.34 8.19 -12.73
CA LEU A 165 6.25 7.91 -13.66
C LEU A 165 5.13 8.93 -13.44
N VAL A 166 4.70 9.56 -14.52
CA VAL A 166 3.53 10.44 -14.56
C VAL A 166 2.53 9.87 -15.54
N VAL A 167 1.31 9.63 -15.05
CA VAL A 167 0.21 9.08 -15.86
C VAL A 167 -1.02 9.93 -15.66
N TYR A 168 -1.71 10.25 -16.75
CA TYR A 168 -2.98 10.96 -16.68
C TYR A 168 -3.86 10.69 -17.91
N HIS A 169 -5.16 10.70 -17.67
CA HIS A 169 -6.20 10.54 -18.67
C HIS A 169 -7.51 11.16 -18.15
N SER A 170 -8.44 11.45 -19.05
CA SER A 170 -9.82 11.70 -18.66
C SER A 170 -10.58 10.39 -18.54
N THR A 171 -11.58 10.34 -17.66
CA THR A 171 -12.55 9.27 -17.60
C THR A 171 -13.64 9.47 -18.64
N PHE A 172 -14.20 8.36 -19.09
CA PHE A 172 -15.12 8.29 -20.20
C PHE A 172 -16.23 7.30 -19.83
N GLU A 173 -17.48 7.61 -20.21
CA GLU A 173 -18.59 6.65 -20.07
C GLU A 173 -18.49 5.53 -21.12
N ALA A 174 -18.03 5.88 -22.32
CA ALA A 174 -17.65 4.95 -23.38
C ALA A 174 -16.34 5.44 -23.98
N TYR A 175 -15.33 4.56 -24.00
CA TYR A 175 -14.01 4.90 -24.51
C TYR A 175 -14.01 5.00 -26.04
N ALA A 176 -13.62 6.13 -26.60
CA ALA A 176 -13.60 6.39 -28.04
C ALA A 176 -12.17 6.50 -28.61
N GLY A 177 -11.16 6.02 -27.88
CA GLY A 177 -9.76 6.11 -28.30
C GLY A 177 -9.03 7.34 -27.78
N GLU A 178 -9.57 8.00 -26.74
CA GLU A 178 -8.95 9.17 -26.13
C GLU A 178 -7.53 8.85 -25.64
N PRO A 179 -6.58 9.80 -25.80
CA PRO A 179 -5.19 9.54 -25.48
C PRO A 179 -5.00 9.37 -23.97
N PHE A 180 -4.37 8.26 -23.62
CA PHE A 180 -3.79 8.00 -22.32
C PHE A 180 -2.35 8.50 -22.33
N THR A 181 -1.98 9.42 -21.45
CA THR A 181 -0.63 9.98 -21.47
C THR A 181 0.25 9.34 -20.42
N ILE A 182 1.42 8.89 -20.86
CA ILE A 182 2.47 8.34 -20.02
C ILE A 182 3.73 9.17 -20.19
N LYS A 183 4.32 9.60 -19.09
CA LYS A 183 5.61 10.30 -19.07
C LYS A 183 6.53 9.71 -18.00
N VAL A 184 7.83 9.77 -18.25
CA VAL A 184 8.86 9.42 -17.29
C VAL A 184 9.83 10.59 -17.17
N ILE A 185 10.02 11.05 -15.94
CA ILE A 185 10.87 12.20 -15.60
C ILE A 185 12.03 11.71 -14.74
N ASP A 186 13.22 12.22 -14.99
CA ASP A 186 14.43 11.92 -14.21
C ASP A 186 14.70 12.95 -13.09
N GLU A 187 15.83 12.83 -12.40
CA GLU A 187 16.22 13.79 -11.35
C GLU A 187 16.53 15.19 -11.87
N ASN A 188 16.70 15.35 -13.18
CA ASN A 188 17.01 16.59 -13.87
C ASN A 188 15.73 17.30 -14.34
N LEU A 189 14.55 16.80 -13.93
CA LEU A 189 13.25 17.23 -14.42
C LEU A 189 13.12 17.10 -15.95
N THR A 190 13.93 16.23 -16.55
CA THR A 190 13.94 16.00 -17.99
C THR A 190 12.98 14.86 -18.31
N GLU A 191 12.12 15.10 -19.29
CA GLU A 191 11.23 14.08 -19.84
C GLU A 191 12.07 13.06 -20.64
N THR A 192 12.35 11.91 -20.04
CA THR A 192 13.12 10.82 -20.68
C THR A 192 12.24 9.93 -21.56
N PHE A 193 10.92 10.02 -21.37
CA PHE A 193 9.92 9.32 -22.17
C PHE A 193 8.58 10.05 -22.08
N SER A 194 7.87 10.13 -23.20
CA SER A 194 6.53 10.66 -23.28
C SER A 194 5.77 10.06 -24.44
N LYS A 195 4.57 9.58 -24.16
CA LYS A 195 3.73 8.95 -25.15
C LYS A 195 2.26 9.11 -24.80
N GLU A 196 1.50 9.52 -25.81
CA GLU A 196 0.06 9.36 -25.85
C GLU A 196 -0.25 8.02 -26.52
N ILE A 197 -1.04 7.19 -25.84
CA ILE A 197 -1.45 5.87 -26.31
C ILE A 197 -2.97 5.74 -26.29
N ALA A 198 -3.51 5.03 -27.29
CA ALA A 198 -4.90 4.61 -27.26
C ALA A 198 -4.98 3.16 -26.76
N LEU A 199 -5.75 2.93 -25.69
CA LEU A 199 -5.98 1.60 -25.15
C LEU A 199 -6.91 0.77 -26.07
N PRO A 200 -6.75 -0.56 -26.16
CA PRO A 200 -7.48 -1.41 -27.10
C PRO A 200 -8.88 -1.80 -26.58
N PHE A 201 -9.64 -0.84 -26.02
CA PHE A 201 -10.92 -1.09 -25.36
C PHE A 201 -12.03 -0.14 -25.84
N ALA A 202 -12.01 0.19 -27.14
CA ALA A 202 -13.04 1.03 -27.77
C ALA A 202 -14.45 0.54 -27.42
N ASP A 203 -15.36 1.50 -27.25
CA ASP A 203 -16.78 1.34 -26.92
C ASP A 203 -17.08 0.69 -25.56
N LYS A 204 -16.08 0.55 -24.69
CA LYS A 204 -16.26 0.04 -23.33
C LYS A 204 -16.11 1.16 -22.30
N LYS A 205 -16.92 1.09 -21.23
CA LYS A 205 -16.60 1.81 -20.00
C LYS A 205 -15.38 1.16 -19.38
N MET A 206 -14.38 1.93 -18.98
CA MET A 206 -13.13 1.40 -18.41
C MET A 206 -12.67 2.24 -17.24
N ILE A 207 -12.09 1.54 -16.27
CA ILE A 207 -11.36 2.12 -15.14
C ILE A 207 -9.94 1.58 -15.23
N VAL A 208 -8.96 2.48 -15.23
CA VAL A 208 -7.54 2.11 -15.15
C VAL A 208 -7.10 2.26 -13.70
N GLY A 209 -6.37 1.27 -13.20
CA GLY A 209 -5.99 1.13 -11.80
C GLY A 209 -4.48 1.28 -11.59
N ASN A 210 -3.85 0.26 -11.02
CA ASN A 210 -2.45 0.29 -10.62
C ASN A 210 -1.52 0.50 -11.81
N TYR A 211 -0.46 1.28 -11.58
CA TYR A 211 0.64 1.53 -12.52
C TYR A 211 1.98 1.09 -11.92
N ILE A 212 2.82 0.46 -12.74
CA ILE A 212 4.23 0.14 -12.41
C ILE A 212 5.11 0.52 -13.61
N LEU A 213 6.22 1.22 -13.34
CA LEU A 213 7.31 1.43 -14.29
C LEU A 213 8.35 0.32 -14.10
N GLY A 214 8.53 -0.52 -15.11
CA GLY A 214 9.54 -1.57 -15.08
C GLY A 214 10.95 -1.03 -15.32
N LYS A 215 11.97 -1.80 -14.92
CA LYS A 215 13.40 -1.49 -15.15
C LYS A 215 13.75 -1.43 -16.64
N SER A 216 13.00 -2.10 -17.51
CA SER A 216 13.11 -1.96 -18.98
C SER A 216 12.56 -0.64 -19.51
N GLY A 217 11.88 0.15 -18.67
CA GLY A 217 11.11 1.32 -19.08
C GLY A 217 9.73 0.99 -19.68
N ASN A 218 9.33 -0.29 -19.68
CA ASN A 218 7.96 -0.67 -19.99
C ASN A 218 7.00 -0.19 -18.89
N VAL A 219 5.76 0.09 -19.27
CA VAL A 219 4.75 0.60 -18.34
C VAL A 219 3.61 -0.41 -18.27
N TYR A 220 3.27 -0.80 -17.05
CA TYR A 220 2.31 -1.84 -16.75
C TYR A 220 1.12 -1.23 -16.03
N MET A 221 -0.09 -1.61 -16.43
CA MET A 221 -1.33 -1.01 -15.94
C MET A 221 -2.39 -2.07 -15.72
N SER A 222 -3.21 -1.96 -14.67
CA SER A 222 -4.45 -2.74 -14.58
C SER A 222 -5.59 -1.97 -15.22
N ALA A 223 -6.46 -2.66 -15.96
CA ALA A 223 -7.64 -2.07 -16.58
C ALA A 223 -8.86 -2.98 -16.38
N ARG A 224 -9.94 -2.41 -15.87
CA ARG A 224 -11.24 -3.09 -15.77
C ARG A 224 -12.18 -2.49 -16.79
N THR A 225 -12.70 -3.31 -17.69
CA THR A 225 -13.69 -2.89 -18.69
C THR A 225 -15.06 -3.46 -18.36
N GLU A 226 -16.09 -2.69 -18.60
CA GLU A 226 -17.49 -3.08 -18.50
C GLU A 226 -18.06 -3.36 -19.90
N THR A 227 -18.86 -4.41 -20.02
CA THR A 227 -19.64 -4.70 -21.23
C THR A 227 -21.07 -4.96 -20.83
N THR A 228 -21.98 -4.20 -21.43
CA THR A 228 -23.41 -4.27 -21.17
C THR A 228 -24.08 -5.00 -22.33
N THR A 229 -24.80 -6.09 -22.05
CA THR A 229 -25.61 -6.80 -23.04
C THR A 229 -27.08 -6.76 -22.66
N LYS A 230 -27.94 -6.47 -23.64
CA LYS A 230 -29.40 -6.57 -23.47
C LYS A 230 -29.82 -8.00 -23.77
N SER A 231 -30.45 -8.66 -22.79
CA SER A 231 -31.08 -9.98 -22.96
C SER A 231 -32.56 -9.84 -22.62
N GLY A 232 -33.37 -9.60 -23.64
CA GLY A 232 -34.80 -9.25 -23.48
C GLY A 232 -34.98 -7.93 -22.73
N LYS A 233 -35.74 -7.95 -21.61
CA LYS A 233 -35.94 -6.79 -20.72
C LYS A 233 -34.81 -6.59 -19.70
N ASN A 234 -33.89 -7.55 -19.58
CA ASN A 234 -32.83 -7.52 -18.58
C ASN A 234 -31.54 -6.97 -19.17
N THR A 235 -30.87 -6.12 -18.40
CA THR A 235 -29.53 -5.61 -18.69
C THR A 235 -28.53 -6.44 -17.89
N VAL A 236 -27.61 -7.11 -18.57
CA VAL A 236 -26.54 -7.87 -17.94
C VAL A 236 -25.24 -7.08 -18.08
N VAL A 237 -24.59 -6.81 -16.95
CA VAL A 237 -23.30 -6.13 -16.90
C VAL A 237 -22.23 -7.18 -16.63
N LYS A 238 -21.24 -7.26 -17.53
CA LYS A 238 -20.06 -8.12 -17.38
C LYS A 238 -18.82 -7.27 -17.21
N TYR A 239 -17.97 -7.63 -16.26
CA TYR A 239 -16.67 -7.00 -16.08
C TYR A 239 -15.56 -7.92 -16.57
N THR A 240 -14.55 -7.34 -17.20
CA THR A 240 -13.32 -8.01 -17.65
C THR A 240 -12.14 -7.27 -17.06
N ASN A 241 -11.26 -7.99 -16.36
CA ASN A 241 -10.03 -7.43 -15.81
C ASN A 241 -8.85 -7.78 -16.72
N ASN A 242 -7.99 -6.80 -16.99
CA ASN A 242 -6.87 -6.89 -17.89
C ASN A 242 -5.60 -6.33 -17.25
N VAL A 243 -4.45 -6.92 -17.58
CA VAL A 243 -3.16 -6.26 -17.48
C VAL A 243 -2.80 -5.70 -18.85
N VAL A 244 -2.51 -4.41 -18.91
CA VAL A 244 -2.03 -3.72 -20.11
C VAL A 244 -0.55 -3.46 -19.96
N VAL A 245 0.22 -3.74 -21.02
CA VAL A 245 1.66 -3.50 -21.07
C VAL A 245 1.97 -2.63 -22.27
N TYR A 246 2.48 -1.43 -22.01
CA TYR A 246 3.12 -0.62 -23.03
C TYR A 246 4.60 -0.99 -23.12
N ASN A 247 4.99 -1.56 -24.26
CA ASN A 247 6.39 -1.90 -24.54
C ASN A 247 7.11 -0.69 -25.13
N LYS A 248 8.08 -0.13 -24.39
CA LYS A 248 8.80 1.09 -24.80
C LYS A 248 9.64 0.88 -26.06
N LEU A 249 10.28 -0.29 -26.20
CA LEU A 249 11.18 -0.58 -27.33
C LEU A 249 10.41 -0.82 -28.63
N LYS A 250 9.38 -1.67 -28.58
CA LYS A 250 8.53 -2.00 -29.72
C LYS A 250 7.47 -0.93 -30.03
N ARG A 251 7.21 -0.02 -29.08
CA ARG A 251 6.16 1.01 -29.14
C ARG A 251 4.76 0.43 -29.38
N GLU A 252 4.51 -0.75 -28.82
CA GLU A 252 3.25 -1.48 -28.94
C GLU A 252 2.55 -1.60 -27.59
N ILE A 253 1.23 -1.80 -27.63
CA ILE A 253 0.42 -2.12 -26.46
C ILE A 253 -0.02 -3.57 -26.59
N ASN A 254 0.26 -4.36 -25.57
CA ASN A 254 -0.31 -5.68 -25.40
C ASN A 254 -1.23 -5.66 -24.19
N TYR A 255 -2.26 -6.51 -24.19
CA TYR A 255 -3.11 -6.71 -23.02
C TYR A 255 -3.41 -8.18 -22.81
N TYR A 256 -3.62 -8.54 -21.55
CA TYR A 256 -3.84 -9.91 -21.12
C TYR A 256 -5.09 -9.94 -20.25
N GLU A 257 -6.11 -10.67 -20.68
CA GLU A 257 -7.31 -10.91 -19.90
C GLU A 257 -6.98 -11.86 -18.73
N VAL A 258 -7.38 -11.46 -17.52
CA VAL A 258 -7.02 -12.17 -16.27
C VAL A 258 -8.19 -13.02 -15.76
N ASN A 259 -9.30 -13.14 -16.48
CA ASN A 259 -10.51 -13.81 -15.96
C ASN A 259 -10.41 -15.35 -15.95
N LYS A 260 -11.18 -16.00 -15.06
CA LYS A 260 -11.29 -17.47 -14.95
C LYS A 260 -12.68 -17.94 -15.43
N PRO A 261 -12.82 -19.00 -16.25
CA PRO A 261 -14.13 -19.41 -16.78
C PRO A 261 -15.20 -19.80 -15.74
N LYS A 262 -14.80 -20.34 -14.59
CA LYS A 262 -15.71 -20.84 -13.53
C LYS A 262 -16.01 -19.82 -12.43
N PHE A 263 -15.36 -18.66 -12.45
CA PHE A 263 -15.45 -17.67 -11.38
C PHE A 263 -15.52 -16.27 -11.98
N ASN A 264 -16.27 -15.39 -11.32
CA ASN A 264 -16.21 -13.97 -11.66
C ASN A 264 -15.01 -13.35 -10.97
N THR A 265 -14.24 -12.55 -11.70
CA THR A 265 -13.10 -11.81 -11.17
C THR A 265 -13.56 -10.45 -10.66
N LEU A 266 -13.37 -10.18 -9.37
CA LEU A 266 -13.82 -8.92 -8.76
C LEU A 266 -12.78 -7.81 -8.91
N GLU A 267 -11.54 -8.09 -8.54
CA GLU A 267 -10.45 -7.13 -8.47
C GLU A 267 -9.12 -7.84 -8.74
N ILE A 268 -8.15 -7.10 -9.30
CA ILE A 268 -6.81 -7.61 -9.55
C ILE A 268 -5.75 -6.66 -8.96
N ILE A 269 -4.65 -7.23 -8.51
CA ILE A 269 -3.41 -6.54 -8.16
C ILE A 269 -2.26 -7.28 -8.85
N PHE A 270 -1.22 -6.55 -9.23
CA PHE A 270 -0.06 -7.14 -9.88
C PHE A 270 1.25 -6.51 -9.41
N ALA A 271 2.33 -7.27 -9.56
CA ALA A 271 3.70 -6.87 -9.32
C ALA A 271 4.60 -7.48 -10.41
N LEU A 272 5.85 -7.00 -10.49
CA LEU A 272 6.84 -7.49 -11.44
C LEU A 272 7.88 -8.34 -10.72
N ASP A 273 8.19 -9.52 -11.25
CA ASP A 273 9.36 -10.27 -10.77
C ASP A 273 10.67 -9.71 -11.35
N LYS A 274 11.79 -10.31 -10.97
CA LYS A 274 13.14 -9.86 -11.38
C LYS A 274 13.33 -9.85 -12.90
N GLU A 275 12.63 -10.74 -13.61
CA GLU A 275 12.67 -10.85 -15.07
C GLU A 275 11.62 -9.95 -15.77
N GLU A 276 10.85 -9.18 -15.00
CA GLU A 276 9.69 -8.39 -15.40
C GLU A 276 8.54 -9.22 -16.00
N ASN A 277 8.38 -10.47 -15.56
CA ASN A 277 7.12 -11.16 -15.69
C ASN A 277 6.09 -10.50 -14.76
N VAL A 278 4.85 -10.42 -15.22
CA VAL A 278 3.76 -9.86 -14.41
C VAL A 278 3.15 -10.98 -13.58
N VAL A 279 3.26 -10.88 -12.27
CA VAL A 279 2.57 -11.75 -11.32
C VAL A 279 1.28 -11.06 -10.92
N VAL A 280 0.15 -11.70 -11.20
CA VAL A 280 -1.19 -11.14 -10.95
C VAL A 280 -1.90 -12.01 -9.93
N PHE A 281 -2.46 -11.37 -8.91
CA PHE A 281 -3.44 -11.97 -8.03
C PHE A 281 -4.81 -11.36 -8.25
N ALA A 282 -5.83 -12.21 -8.17
CA ALA A 282 -7.19 -11.82 -8.46
C ALA A 282 -8.16 -12.43 -7.44
N SER A 283 -9.08 -11.62 -6.93
CA SER A 283 -10.17 -12.07 -6.07
C SER A 283 -11.33 -12.62 -6.91
N MET A 284 -11.98 -13.67 -6.40
CA MET A 284 -12.97 -14.41 -7.17
C MET A 284 -14.28 -14.64 -6.42
N THR A 285 -15.40 -14.66 -7.15
CA THR A 285 -16.69 -15.18 -6.65
C THR A 285 -17.22 -16.31 -7.53
N PRO A 286 -18.08 -17.18 -6.99
CA PRO A 286 -18.79 -18.14 -7.82
C PRO A 286 -19.68 -17.41 -8.83
N SER A 287 -19.87 -17.94 -10.04
CA SER A 287 -20.66 -17.27 -11.09
C SER A 287 -22.11 -16.96 -10.67
N ASN A 288 -22.65 -17.70 -9.69
CA ASN A 288 -24.03 -17.58 -9.21
C ASN A 288 -24.17 -16.86 -7.85
N LYS A 289 -23.08 -16.37 -7.24
CA LYS A 289 -23.11 -15.72 -5.92
C LYS A 289 -22.15 -14.52 -5.89
N ALA A 290 -22.58 -13.43 -5.25
CA ALA A 290 -21.78 -12.22 -5.08
C ALA A 290 -20.87 -12.25 -3.82
N THR A 291 -20.48 -13.44 -3.35
CA THR A 291 -19.66 -13.61 -2.15
C THR A 291 -18.24 -14.00 -2.53
N LEU A 292 -17.25 -13.37 -1.90
CA LEU A 292 -15.84 -13.72 -2.06
C LEU A 292 -15.63 -15.22 -1.76
N ALA A 293 -15.12 -15.96 -2.73
CA ALA A 293 -14.88 -17.41 -2.64
C ALA A 293 -13.40 -17.77 -2.55
N GLY A 294 -12.49 -16.86 -2.90
CA GLY A 294 -11.06 -17.13 -2.86
C GLY A 294 -10.28 -16.25 -3.82
N TYR A 295 -9.07 -16.71 -4.14
CA TYR A 295 -8.10 -15.98 -4.96
C TYR A 295 -7.37 -16.91 -5.91
N TYR A 296 -6.92 -16.37 -7.03
CA TYR A 296 -6.07 -17.10 -7.98
C TYR A 296 -4.90 -16.24 -8.43
N ASN A 297 -3.85 -16.93 -8.88
CA ASN A 297 -2.65 -16.35 -9.42
C ASN A 297 -2.56 -16.62 -10.93
N ILE A 298 -2.07 -15.63 -11.68
CA ILE A 298 -1.68 -15.77 -13.07
C ILE A 298 -0.32 -15.10 -13.23
N LYS A 299 0.62 -15.80 -13.88
CA LYS A 299 1.89 -15.23 -14.29
C LYS A 299 1.90 -15.00 -15.80
N ILE A 300 2.36 -13.83 -16.23
CA ILE A 300 2.42 -13.40 -17.62
C ILE A 300 3.88 -13.12 -17.97
N ASP A 301 4.34 -13.61 -19.12
CA ASP A 301 5.60 -13.22 -19.74
C ASP A 301 5.29 -12.24 -20.89
N PRO A 302 5.47 -10.92 -20.69
CA PRO A 302 5.20 -9.93 -21.71
C PRO A 302 6.19 -9.98 -22.88
N LYS A 303 7.41 -10.50 -22.65
CA LYS A 303 8.45 -10.59 -23.69
C LYS A 303 8.10 -11.67 -24.71
N ALA A 304 7.64 -12.82 -24.23
CA ALA A 304 7.14 -13.91 -25.06
C ALA A 304 5.64 -13.80 -25.39
N GLN A 305 4.96 -12.76 -24.91
CA GLN A 305 3.53 -12.50 -25.09
C GLN A 305 2.63 -13.70 -24.73
N LYS A 306 2.94 -14.39 -23.63
CA LYS A 306 2.24 -15.61 -23.22
C LYS A 306 1.89 -15.61 -21.74
N LEU A 307 0.82 -16.31 -21.40
CA LEU A 307 0.55 -16.72 -20.02
C LEU A 307 1.52 -17.86 -19.66
N LEU A 308 2.25 -17.70 -18.55
CA LEU A 308 3.10 -18.75 -17.99
C LEU A 308 2.30 -19.74 -17.15
N SER A 309 1.20 -19.29 -16.55
CA SER A 309 0.28 -20.10 -15.76
C SER A 309 -0.98 -20.43 -16.57
N ASP A 310 -1.43 -21.70 -16.55
CA ASP A 310 -2.69 -22.09 -17.18
C ASP A 310 -3.90 -21.51 -16.41
N PRO A 311 -4.77 -20.68 -17.04
CA PRO A 311 -6.01 -20.20 -16.44
C PRO A 311 -7.02 -21.31 -16.12
N ASN A 312 -6.85 -22.56 -16.52
CA ASN A 312 -7.70 -23.66 -16.08
C ASN A 312 -7.10 -24.50 -14.95
N ASP A 313 -5.84 -24.25 -14.61
CA ASP A 313 -5.18 -24.98 -13.54
C ASP A 313 -5.81 -24.61 -12.18
N LYS A 314 -6.23 -25.66 -11.47
CA LYS A 314 -6.79 -25.59 -10.12
C LYS A 314 -5.72 -25.37 -9.06
N PHE A 315 -4.44 -25.64 -9.37
CA PHE A 315 -3.35 -25.46 -8.41
C PHE A 315 -2.94 -23.99 -8.27
N ASN A 316 -3.26 -23.14 -9.26
CA ASN A 316 -3.02 -21.69 -9.23
C ASN A 316 -4.16 -20.93 -8.53
N MET A 317 -4.98 -21.60 -7.75
CA MET A 317 -6.05 -20.98 -6.97
C MET A 317 -6.12 -21.52 -5.55
N TYR A 318 -6.66 -20.68 -4.68
CA TYR A 318 -7.12 -21.05 -3.36
C TYR A 318 -8.60 -20.71 -3.24
N VAL A 319 -9.43 -21.73 -3.05
CA VAL A 319 -10.85 -21.58 -2.76
C VAL A 319 -11.03 -21.77 -1.26
N PHE A 320 -11.71 -20.83 -0.61
CA PHE A 320 -11.96 -20.91 0.82
C PHE A 320 -12.71 -22.18 1.19
N THR A 321 -12.15 -22.90 2.15
CA THR A 321 -12.74 -24.08 2.74
C THR A 321 -13.89 -23.68 3.67
N LYS A 322 -14.72 -24.67 4.03
CA LYS A 322 -15.74 -24.46 5.08
C LYS A 322 -15.10 -24.04 6.41
N LEU A 323 -13.89 -24.51 6.69
CA LEU A 323 -13.15 -24.13 7.90
C LEU A 323 -12.77 -22.65 7.86
N ASP A 324 -12.26 -22.14 6.73
CA ASP A 324 -11.93 -20.72 6.58
C ASP A 324 -13.17 -19.84 6.76
N LEU A 325 -14.27 -20.23 6.12
CA LEU A 325 -15.55 -19.54 6.26
C LEU A 325 -16.05 -19.54 7.71
N THR A 326 -15.85 -20.63 8.45
CA THR A 326 -16.34 -20.75 9.83
C THR A 326 -15.44 -20.03 10.84
N ASN A 327 -14.14 -20.28 10.77
CA ASN A 327 -13.17 -19.81 11.76
C ASN A 327 -12.77 -18.36 11.57
N ILE A 328 -12.90 -17.82 10.36
CA ILE A 328 -12.47 -16.46 10.04
C ILE A 328 -13.70 -15.63 9.75
N PHE A 329 -14.42 -15.90 8.64
CA PHE A 329 -15.49 -15.02 8.17
C PHE A 329 -16.78 -15.05 9.01
N ASN A 330 -17.07 -16.16 9.69
CA ASN A 330 -18.22 -16.31 10.59
C ASN A 330 -17.81 -16.28 12.07
N SER A 331 -16.57 -15.89 12.35
CA SER A 331 -16.07 -15.82 13.71
C SER A 331 -16.77 -14.72 14.50
N LYS A 332 -16.74 -14.82 15.84
CA LYS A 332 -17.41 -13.86 16.73
C LYS A 332 -16.97 -12.41 16.49
N ARG A 333 -15.82 -12.21 15.87
CA ARG A 333 -15.26 -10.92 15.49
C ARG A 333 -16.00 -10.25 14.35
N TYR A 334 -16.49 -11.01 13.38
CA TYR A 334 -17.12 -10.48 12.17
C TYR A 334 -18.65 -10.48 12.21
N VAL A 335 -19.25 -11.24 13.12
CA VAL A 335 -20.71 -11.24 13.31
C VAL A 335 -21.26 -9.86 13.68
N GLU A 336 -20.50 -9.07 14.45
CA GLU A 336 -20.90 -7.70 14.84
C GLU A 336 -20.83 -6.70 13.66
N PHE A 337 -20.09 -7.04 12.60
CA PHE A 337 -19.85 -6.19 11.44
C PHE A 337 -20.73 -6.52 10.23
N GLY A 338 -21.74 -7.39 10.36
CA GLY A 338 -22.77 -7.58 9.33
C GLY A 338 -22.24 -7.81 7.89
N THR A 339 -22.44 -6.83 7.01
CA THR A 339 -22.04 -6.87 5.59
C THR A 339 -20.55 -6.57 5.36
N GLU A 340 -19.93 -5.90 6.31
CA GLU A 340 -18.56 -5.37 6.28
C GLU A 340 -17.52 -6.48 6.50
N ARG A 341 -17.96 -7.68 6.91
CA ARG A 341 -17.13 -8.88 7.07
C ARG A 341 -16.42 -9.35 5.81
N TYR A 342 -16.89 -8.96 4.62
CA TYR A 342 -16.26 -9.32 3.34
C TYR A 342 -15.47 -8.16 2.73
N ASN A 343 -15.31 -7.05 3.44
CA ASN A 343 -14.65 -5.85 2.90
C ASN A 343 -13.12 -5.93 3.00
N PHE A 344 -12.53 -6.94 2.35
CA PHE A 344 -11.09 -7.10 2.22
C PHE A 344 -10.61 -6.39 0.96
N LYS A 345 -9.69 -5.43 1.11
CA LYS A 345 -9.07 -4.70 0.01
C LYS A 345 -7.77 -5.38 -0.38
N LEU A 346 -7.50 -5.52 -1.68
CA LEU A 346 -6.17 -5.91 -2.15
C LEU A 346 -5.23 -4.76 -1.83
N LYS A 347 -4.26 -4.98 -0.94
CA LYS A 347 -3.38 -3.92 -0.45
C LYS A 347 -2.03 -3.97 -1.13
N ASP A 348 -1.36 -5.13 -1.04
CA ASP A 348 0.01 -5.28 -1.48
C ASP A 348 0.23 -6.65 -2.10
N LEU A 349 1.09 -6.71 -3.11
CA LEU A 349 1.58 -7.94 -3.70
C LEU A 349 3.10 -7.89 -3.73
N ILE A 350 3.74 -8.74 -2.94
CA ILE A 350 5.19 -8.74 -2.76
C ILE A 350 5.77 -10.01 -3.38
N ILE A 351 6.84 -9.85 -4.16
CA ILE A 351 7.60 -10.95 -4.74
C ILE A 351 8.94 -11.02 -4.02
N LEU A 352 9.23 -12.16 -3.40
CA LEU A 352 10.50 -12.38 -2.70
C LEU A 352 11.62 -12.75 -3.68
N ASP A 353 12.85 -12.76 -3.18
CA ASP A 353 14.03 -13.03 -4.00
C ASP A 353 14.05 -14.41 -4.67
N ASN A 354 13.35 -15.38 -4.08
CA ASN A 354 13.18 -16.73 -4.59
C ASN A 354 12.01 -16.86 -5.59
N GLY A 355 11.36 -15.75 -5.95
CA GLY A 355 10.22 -15.69 -6.86
C GLY A 355 8.86 -16.03 -6.24
N SER A 356 8.80 -16.46 -4.98
CA SER A 356 7.52 -16.65 -4.28
C SER A 356 6.80 -15.31 -4.12
N ALA A 357 5.47 -15.34 -4.20
CA ALA A 357 4.63 -14.16 -4.18
C ALA A 357 3.63 -14.23 -3.02
N PHE A 358 3.45 -13.10 -2.34
CA PHE A 358 2.56 -12.95 -1.20
C PHE A 358 1.57 -11.82 -1.49
N LEU A 359 0.29 -12.19 -1.63
CA LEU A 359 -0.81 -11.23 -1.65
C LEU A 359 -1.22 -10.92 -0.22
N LEU A 360 -1.32 -9.63 0.10
CA LEU A 360 -1.85 -9.13 1.35
C LEU A 360 -3.18 -8.42 1.12
N CYS A 361 -4.22 -8.87 1.81
CA CYS A 361 -5.54 -8.26 1.78
C CYS A 361 -5.94 -7.80 3.18
N GLU A 362 -6.34 -6.55 3.34
CA GLU A 362 -6.72 -6.01 4.65
C GLU A 362 -8.22 -5.77 4.73
N ASN A 363 -8.86 -6.23 5.81
CA ASN A 363 -10.22 -5.81 6.13
C ASN A 363 -10.21 -4.36 6.58
N SER A 364 -10.70 -3.46 5.72
CA SER A 364 -10.72 -2.03 6.02
C SER A 364 -12.01 -1.37 5.56
N PHE A 365 -12.59 -0.55 6.43
CA PHE A 365 -13.84 0.16 6.17
C PHE A 365 -14.00 1.39 7.07
N TYR A 366 -14.81 2.34 6.60
CA TYR A 366 -15.17 3.55 7.33
C TYR A 366 -16.64 3.50 7.72
N THR A 367 -16.96 3.90 8.94
CA THR A 367 -18.34 4.12 9.38
C THR A 367 -18.49 5.53 9.94
N THR A 368 -19.69 6.09 9.84
CA THR A 368 -20.02 7.39 10.43
C THR A 368 -21.23 7.23 11.33
N LYS A 369 -21.20 7.89 12.48
CA LYS A 369 -22.33 7.99 13.41
C LYS A 369 -22.70 9.45 13.57
N ASP A 370 -23.92 9.78 13.19
CA ASP A 370 -24.49 11.10 13.42
C ASP A 370 -25.22 11.15 14.76
N ILE A 371 -24.93 12.19 15.54
CA ILE A 371 -25.62 12.52 16.78
C ILE A 371 -26.32 13.85 16.54
N ILE A 372 -27.64 13.85 16.61
CA ILE A 372 -28.45 15.06 16.46
C ILE A 372 -28.88 15.51 17.85
N ASP A 373 -28.46 16.72 18.24
CA ASP A 373 -28.94 17.32 19.48
C ASP A 373 -30.46 17.54 19.38
N PRO A 374 -31.28 16.97 20.28
CA PRO A 374 -32.73 17.02 20.15
C PRO A 374 -33.30 18.45 20.29
N LYS A 375 -32.57 19.35 20.99
CA LYS A 375 -32.97 20.72 21.29
C LYS A 375 -32.49 21.72 20.23
N THR A 376 -31.21 21.67 19.84
CA THR A 376 -30.63 22.63 18.87
C THR A 376 -30.74 22.14 17.43
N LYS A 377 -31.03 20.85 17.21
CA LYS A 377 -30.94 20.15 15.92
C LYS A 377 -29.54 20.18 15.30
N GLU A 378 -28.52 20.54 16.07
CA GLU A 378 -27.13 20.49 15.64
C GLU A 378 -26.70 19.04 15.42
N GLN A 379 -26.08 18.77 14.29
CA GLN A 379 -25.59 17.44 13.92
C GLN A 379 -24.09 17.37 14.17
N THR A 380 -23.68 16.42 15.03
CA THR A 380 -22.29 16.03 15.21
C THR A 380 -22.04 14.69 14.54
N SER A 381 -21.17 14.65 13.54
CA SER A 381 -20.77 13.42 12.87
C SER A 381 -19.46 12.88 13.48
N ILE A 382 -19.47 11.64 13.95
CA ILE A 382 -18.29 10.92 14.42
C ILE A 382 -17.91 9.88 13.38
N SER A 383 -16.69 9.95 12.87
CA SER A 383 -16.15 8.99 11.91
C SER A 383 -15.29 7.94 12.60
N TYR A 384 -15.42 6.69 12.15
CA TYR A 384 -14.62 5.56 12.61
C TYR A 384 -13.90 4.92 11.43
N SER A 385 -12.59 4.76 11.56
CA SER A 385 -11.74 4.07 10.60
C SER A 385 -11.34 2.72 11.17
N ASN A 386 -11.72 1.63 10.52
CA ASN A 386 -11.46 0.28 11.01
C ASN A 386 -10.46 -0.44 10.08
N TYR A 387 -9.42 -1.03 10.69
CA TYR A 387 -8.38 -1.78 10.01
C TYR A 387 -8.14 -3.08 10.80
N ASN A 388 -8.80 -4.14 10.37
CA ASN A 388 -8.81 -5.42 11.08
C ASN A 388 -7.81 -6.39 10.44
N ASP A 389 -8.17 -7.66 10.33
CA ASP A 389 -7.23 -8.71 9.92
C ASP A 389 -6.61 -8.47 8.56
N ILE A 390 -5.40 -9.01 8.42
CA ILE A 390 -4.70 -9.12 7.14
C ILE A 390 -4.72 -10.59 6.73
N PHE A 391 -5.22 -10.86 5.54
CA PHE A 391 -5.07 -12.14 4.89
C PHE A 391 -3.79 -12.15 4.09
N VAL A 392 -3.10 -13.28 4.17
CA VAL A 392 -1.91 -13.54 3.37
C VAL A 392 -2.20 -14.75 2.52
N ILE A 393 -1.97 -14.61 1.21
CA ILE A 393 -2.06 -15.71 0.26
C ILE A 393 -0.72 -15.88 -0.41
N ALA A 394 -0.14 -17.06 -0.29
CA ALA A 394 1.17 -17.38 -0.83
C ALA A 394 1.03 -18.13 -2.17
N ALA A 395 1.88 -17.79 -3.13
CA ALA A 395 2.14 -18.56 -4.32
C ALA A 395 3.65 -18.82 -4.45
N ASN A 396 4.01 -19.96 -5.03
CA ASN A 396 5.38 -20.22 -5.43
C ASN A 396 5.76 -19.43 -6.69
N ALA A 397 7.04 -19.49 -7.06
CA ALA A 397 7.59 -18.85 -8.25
C ALA A 397 6.92 -19.27 -9.57
N ASP A 398 6.35 -20.48 -9.63
CA ASP A 398 5.58 -20.99 -10.77
C ASP A 398 4.11 -20.57 -10.78
N GLY A 399 3.66 -19.86 -9.74
CA GLY A 399 2.27 -19.43 -9.54
C GLY A 399 1.39 -20.44 -8.81
N THR A 400 1.92 -21.61 -8.44
CA THR A 400 1.17 -22.61 -7.68
C THR A 400 0.81 -22.06 -6.29
N ILE A 401 -0.47 -22.06 -5.96
CA ILE A 401 -0.99 -21.68 -4.64
C ILE A 401 -1.25 -22.92 -3.78
N SER A 402 -1.90 -23.97 -4.28
CA SER A 402 -2.31 -25.09 -3.42
C SER A 402 -2.37 -26.44 -4.13
N GLY A 403 -2.41 -27.53 -3.35
CA GLY A 403 -2.89 -28.84 -3.81
C GLY A 403 -1.90 -29.72 -4.61
N LYS A 404 -0.66 -29.27 -4.83
CA LYS A 404 0.39 -30.03 -5.53
C LYS A 404 1.65 -30.14 -4.67
N ALA A 405 2.44 -31.21 -4.87
CA ALA A 405 3.76 -31.32 -4.26
C ALA A 405 4.60 -30.08 -4.59
N GLY A 406 5.20 -29.48 -3.56
CA GLY A 406 5.96 -28.24 -3.67
C GLY A 406 5.14 -26.97 -3.43
N ALA A 407 3.80 -27.00 -3.45
CA ALA A 407 2.95 -25.83 -3.12
C ALA A 407 3.28 -25.27 -1.71
N PRO A 408 2.99 -23.98 -1.44
CA PRO A 408 3.12 -23.40 -0.12
C PRO A 408 2.45 -24.27 0.94
N GLN A 409 3.13 -24.52 2.07
CA GLN A 409 2.60 -25.39 3.11
C GLN A 409 1.33 -24.81 3.76
N ARG A 410 1.24 -23.48 3.84
CA ARG A 410 0.11 -22.73 4.39
C ARG A 410 -0.28 -21.61 3.41
N PRO A 411 -0.98 -21.96 2.31
CA PRO A 411 -1.24 -21.02 1.22
C PRO A 411 -2.17 -19.88 1.58
N PHE A 412 -2.87 -19.99 2.72
CA PHE A 412 -3.72 -18.96 3.28
C PHE A 412 -3.54 -18.91 4.79
N GLN A 413 -3.28 -17.70 5.31
CA GLN A 413 -3.19 -17.42 6.73
C GLN A 413 -3.76 -16.04 7.05
N VAL A 414 -4.09 -15.84 8.33
CA VAL A 414 -4.67 -14.62 8.86
C VAL A 414 -3.78 -14.07 9.96
N ILE A 415 -3.27 -12.86 9.72
CA ILE A 415 -2.66 -12.04 10.75
C ILE A 415 -3.78 -11.38 11.52
N THR A 416 -3.97 -11.84 12.75
CA THR A 416 -5.00 -11.35 13.65
C THR A 416 -4.63 -9.98 14.19
N LYS A 417 -5.43 -8.96 13.86
CA LYS A 417 -5.37 -7.62 14.45
C LYS A 417 -6.73 -6.93 14.41
N GLN A 418 -6.96 -5.97 15.30
CA GLN A 418 -8.18 -5.18 15.32
C GLN A 418 -7.88 -3.73 15.71
N GLN A 419 -7.91 -2.82 14.75
CA GLN A 419 -7.62 -1.40 14.96
C GLN A 419 -8.85 -0.55 14.62
N SER A 420 -9.18 0.39 15.48
CA SER A 420 -10.32 1.30 15.29
C SER A 420 -9.97 2.70 15.75
N GLY A 421 -9.97 3.63 14.80
CA GLY A 421 -9.69 5.04 15.02
C GLY A 421 -10.93 5.89 15.01
N THR A 422 -11.01 6.86 15.93
CA THR A 422 -12.10 7.84 15.99
C THR A 422 -11.61 9.19 15.50
N ASN A 423 -12.29 9.74 14.48
CA ASN A 423 -12.02 11.04 13.88
C ASN A 423 -10.56 11.25 13.41
N GLU A 424 -9.82 10.17 13.14
CA GLU A 424 -8.38 10.22 12.80
C GLU A 424 -8.04 9.71 11.39
N TYR A 425 -9.05 9.30 10.61
CA TYR A 425 -8.91 8.89 9.20
C TYR A 425 -7.84 7.81 8.95
N GLY A 426 -7.62 6.97 9.97
CA GLY A 426 -6.67 5.87 9.93
C GLY A 426 -5.20 6.30 9.99
N LEU A 427 -4.87 7.47 10.52
CA LEU A 427 -3.51 7.93 10.73
C LEU A 427 -2.64 6.86 11.43
N TRP A 428 -3.09 6.32 12.57
CA TRP A 428 -2.34 5.31 13.36
C TRP A 428 -2.55 3.85 12.93
N SER A 429 -3.42 3.61 11.94
CA SER A 429 -3.92 2.28 11.60
C SER A 429 -3.32 1.74 10.30
N SER A 430 -3.62 0.48 9.99
CA SER A 430 -3.00 -0.32 8.93
C SER A 430 -1.58 -0.76 9.32
N TYR A 431 -0.73 -1.01 8.34
CA TYR A 431 0.55 -1.65 8.51
C TYR A 431 1.58 -1.13 7.51
N PHE A 432 2.86 -1.37 7.83
CA PHE A 432 4.00 -1.17 6.96
C PHE A 432 4.56 -2.52 6.55
N ILE A 433 5.13 -2.63 5.34
CA ILE A 433 5.79 -3.84 4.84
C ILE A 433 7.26 -3.53 4.57
N SER A 434 8.14 -4.43 5.00
CA SER A 434 9.53 -4.49 4.55
C SER A 434 9.83 -5.87 3.97
N ASN A 435 10.40 -5.91 2.78
CA ASN A 435 10.97 -7.13 2.20
C ASN A 435 12.44 -7.25 2.63
N GLN A 436 12.84 -8.41 3.15
CA GLN A 436 14.21 -8.69 3.56
C GLN A 436 14.64 -10.06 3.06
N GLY A 437 15.23 -10.07 1.85
CA GLY A 437 15.70 -11.28 1.19
C GLY A 437 14.57 -12.27 0.94
N SER A 438 14.52 -13.32 1.77
CA SER A 438 13.53 -14.41 1.71
C SER A 438 12.41 -14.31 2.74
N LYS A 439 12.29 -13.17 3.43
CA LYS A 439 11.27 -12.94 4.47
C LYS A 439 10.51 -11.65 4.23
N LEU A 440 9.23 -11.65 4.58
CA LEU A 440 8.41 -10.46 4.66
C LEU A 440 8.25 -10.04 6.13
N LYS A 441 8.41 -8.76 6.43
CA LYS A 441 8.14 -8.18 7.75
C LYS A 441 6.94 -7.24 7.63
N LEU A 442 5.89 -7.49 8.40
CA LEU A 442 4.75 -6.58 8.51
C LEU A 442 4.77 -5.93 9.88
N ILE A 443 4.66 -4.61 9.92
CA ILE A 443 4.72 -3.83 11.15
C ILE A 443 3.38 -3.11 11.34
N PHE A 444 2.77 -3.25 12.51
CA PHE A 444 1.53 -2.56 12.86
C PHE A 444 1.41 -2.38 14.37
N ASN A 445 0.51 -1.48 14.81
CA ASN A 445 0.20 -1.33 16.22
C ASN A 445 -0.88 -2.33 16.66
N ASP A 446 -0.68 -2.96 17.81
CA ASP A 446 -1.66 -3.85 18.43
C ASP A 446 -1.73 -3.63 19.95
N VAL A 447 -2.69 -4.26 20.62
CA VAL A 447 -2.75 -4.30 22.07
C VAL A 447 -1.76 -5.34 22.58
N SER A 448 -0.84 -4.92 23.46
CA SER A 448 0.33 -5.71 23.90
C SER A 448 0.04 -7.19 24.19
N LYS A 449 -1.05 -7.51 24.90
CA LYS A 449 -1.46 -8.89 25.23
C LYS A 449 -1.73 -9.82 24.03
N GLN A 450 -1.67 -9.33 22.80
CA GLN A 450 -1.98 -10.07 21.56
C GLN A 450 -0.79 -10.24 20.60
N ALA A 451 0.42 -9.86 21.03
CA ALA A 451 1.61 -9.94 20.19
C ALA A 451 1.86 -11.34 19.59
N ASN A 452 1.37 -12.43 20.21
CA ASN A 452 1.61 -13.80 19.72
C ASN A 452 0.37 -14.46 19.09
N VAL A 453 -0.72 -13.71 18.86
CA VAL A 453 -1.98 -14.26 18.34
C VAL A 453 -2.00 -14.18 16.81
N ILE A 454 -2.08 -15.34 16.16
CA ILE A 454 -2.24 -15.53 14.71
C ILE A 454 -3.41 -16.50 14.49
N ASN A 455 -4.15 -16.34 13.38
CA ASN A 455 -5.25 -17.23 12.97
C ASN A 455 -6.38 -17.38 14.02
N SER A 456 -6.65 -16.35 14.83
CA SER A 456 -7.71 -16.40 15.85
C SER A 456 -9.03 -15.79 15.36
N GLY A 457 -10.09 -16.59 15.50
CA GLY A 457 -11.49 -16.16 15.34
C GLY A 457 -12.16 -15.67 16.63
N ASP A 458 -11.47 -15.72 17.76
CA ASP A 458 -12.03 -15.27 19.03
C ASP A 458 -12.07 -13.75 19.14
N LYS A 459 -12.97 -13.21 19.96
CA LYS A 459 -12.97 -11.77 20.23
C LYS A 459 -11.64 -11.36 20.86
N ILE A 460 -10.96 -10.43 20.21
CA ILE A 460 -9.72 -9.83 20.69
C ILE A 460 -9.98 -8.38 21.12
N LYS A 461 -9.05 -7.78 21.86
CA LYS A 461 -9.15 -6.35 22.20
C LYS A 461 -8.84 -5.51 20.97
N THR A 462 -9.59 -4.44 20.80
CA THR A 462 -9.34 -3.43 19.77
C THR A 462 -8.25 -2.46 20.22
N PHE A 463 -7.23 -2.26 19.38
CA PHE A 463 -6.34 -1.11 19.45
C PHE A 463 -7.14 0.14 19.06
N LYS A 464 -7.32 1.07 20.00
CA LYS A 464 -8.16 2.26 19.83
C LYS A 464 -7.32 3.52 19.77
N THR A 465 -7.63 4.38 18.81
CA THR A 465 -6.88 5.61 18.52
C THR A 465 -7.83 6.80 18.42
N ASN A 466 -7.35 7.96 18.85
CA ASN A 466 -8.02 9.25 18.74
C ASN A 466 -6.94 10.33 18.82
N VAL A 467 -7.01 11.35 17.97
CA VAL A 467 -6.06 12.47 17.95
C VAL A 467 -5.88 13.20 19.28
N SER A 468 -6.87 13.13 20.17
CA SER A 468 -6.88 13.84 21.44
C SER A 468 -6.36 13.01 22.62
N THR A 469 -6.10 11.71 22.43
CA THR A 469 -5.72 10.81 23.52
C THR A 469 -4.52 9.98 23.12
N ASN A 470 -3.66 9.64 24.07
CA ASN A 470 -2.59 8.68 23.81
C ASN A 470 -3.20 7.33 23.38
N PRO A 471 -2.92 6.81 22.18
CA PRO A 471 -3.36 5.48 21.84
C PRO A 471 -2.60 4.46 22.70
N GLY A 472 -3.32 3.59 23.40
CA GLY A 472 -2.68 2.50 24.15
C GLY A 472 -2.36 1.34 23.21
N GLY A 473 -1.10 0.96 23.07
CA GLY A 473 -0.68 -0.18 22.26
C GLY A 473 0.84 -0.29 22.10
N SER A 474 1.28 -1.32 21.39
CA SER A 474 2.68 -1.61 21.10
C SER A 474 2.83 -1.88 19.60
N ALA A 475 3.97 -1.49 19.02
CA ALA A 475 4.32 -1.94 17.68
C ALA A 475 4.63 -3.44 17.71
N CYS A 476 3.98 -4.19 16.82
CA CYS A 476 4.20 -5.60 16.59
C CYS A 476 4.81 -5.81 15.20
N VAL A 477 5.54 -6.90 15.07
CA VAL A 477 6.07 -7.38 13.79
C VAL A 477 5.55 -8.79 13.53
N VAL A 478 5.13 -9.04 12.28
CA VAL A 478 4.93 -10.39 11.77
C VAL A 478 6.02 -10.67 10.75
N THR A 479 6.77 -11.73 10.99
CA THR A 479 7.66 -12.31 9.99
C THR A 479 6.93 -13.40 9.24
N ILE A 480 6.87 -13.29 7.91
CA ILE A 480 6.38 -14.33 7.01
C ILE A 480 7.58 -14.90 6.26
N TYR A 481 7.79 -16.20 6.41
CA TYR A 481 8.89 -16.91 5.77
C TYR A 481 8.47 -17.41 4.39
N SER A 482 9.46 -17.75 3.56
CA SER A 482 9.24 -18.25 2.19
C SER A 482 8.39 -19.52 2.11
N ASP A 483 8.38 -20.35 3.17
CA ASP A 483 7.54 -21.54 3.27
C ASP A 483 6.11 -21.22 3.71
N SER A 484 5.76 -19.94 3.76
CA SER A 484 4.56 -19.31 4.29
C SER A 484 4.41 -19.37 5.81
N SER A 485 5.29 -20.01 6.59
CA SER A 485 5.18 -19.96 8.07
C SER A 485 5.25 -18.52 8.60
N MET A 486 4.63 -18.30 9.75
CA MET A 486 4.53 -16.96 10.36
C MET A 486 4.87 -17.00 11.84
N GLU A 487 5.51 -15.92 12.27
CA GLU A 487 5.78 -15.63 13.66
C GLU A 487 5.43 -14.16 13.91
N LYS A 488 4.70 -13.89 14.99
CA LYS A 488 4.31 -12.54 15.41
C LYS A 488 4.93 -12.30 16.78
N ASP A 489 5.55 -11.13 16.94
CA ASP A 489 6.20 -10.71 18.17
C ASP A 489 6.04 -9.18 18.33
N TYR A 490 6.52 -8.64 19.44
CA TYR A 490 6.75 -7.21 19.57
C TYR A 490 7.87 -6.77 18.64
N LEU A 491 7.69 -5.61 18.01
CA LEU A 491 8.76 -5.02 17.20
C LEU A 491 9.90 -4.56 18.10
N PHE A 492 9.61 -3.97 19.27
CA PHE A 492 10.63 -3.42 20.16
C PHE A 492 10.79 -4.28 21.41
N ALA A 493 12.03 -4.40 21.90
CA ALA A 493 12.35 -5.20 23.08
C ALA A 493 11.64 -4.70 24.36
N ASP A 494 11.40 -3.38 24.45
CA ASP A 494 10.50 -2.79 25.43
C ASP A 494 9.15 -2.46 24.77
N PRO A 495 8.12 -3.32 24.97
CA PRO A 495 6.81 -3.13 24.35
C PRO A 495 5.94 -2.09 25.08
N ASN A 496 6.32 -1.66 26.28
CA ASN A 496 5.52 -0.74 27.11
C ASN A 496 5.93 0.71 26.87
N GLN A 497 5.89 1.14 25.62
CA GLN A 497 6.16 2.55 25.30
C GLN A 497 4.87 3.35 25.38
N ASP A 498 4.95 4.52 26.00
CA ASP A 498 3.91 5.55 25.94
C ASP A 498 3.69 6.05 24.50
N TYR A 499 4.51 5.62 23.55
CA TYR A 499 4.52 6.04 22.15
C TYR A 499 4.02 4.95 21.22
N VAL A 500 3.13 5.34 20.32
CA VAL A 500 2.61 4.49 19.27
C VAL A 500 3.23 4.89 17.95
N THR A 501 3.63 3.89 17.17
CA THR A 501 4.21 4.14 15.85
C THR A 501 3.16 4.57 14.84
N ILE A 502 3.55 5.26 13.77
CA ILE A 502 2.67 5.51 12.63
C ILE A 502 3.23 4.76 11.42
N PRO A 503 2.77 3.52 11.13
CA PRO A 503 3.36 2.68 10.09
C PRO A 503 3.45 3.35 8.72
N LYS A 504 2.49 4.22 8.38
CA LYS A 504 2.47 4.97 7.13
C LYS A 504 3.64 5.95 6.96
N LEU A 505 4.29 6.34 8.06
CA LEU A 505 5.43 7.26 8.07
C LEU A 505 6.78 6.54 8.12
N PHE A 506 6.78 5.21 8.04
CA PHE A 506 8.03 4.46 7.99
C PHE A 506 8.70 4.69 6.64
N CYS A 507 10.00 4.93 6.66
CA CYS A 507 10.76 5.26 5.46
C CYS A 507 12.04 4.43 5.39
N PRO A 508 12.22 3.61 4.34
CA PRO A 508 13.48 2.90 4.10
C PRO A 508 14.63 3.84 3.72
N TRP A 509 15.76 3.65 4.41
CA TRP A 509 17.04 4.30 4.15
C TRP A 509 18.17 3.26 4.21
N GLY A 510 18.65 2.83 3.04
CA GLY A 510 19.59 1.70 2.95
C GLY A 510 18.99 0.43 3.55
N SER A 511 19.69 -0.19 4.49
CA SER A 511 19.20 -1.33 5.30
C SER A 511 18.41 -0.90 6.54
N ASN A 512 18.38 0.39 6.86
CA ASN A 512 17.67 0.95 8.00
C ASN A 512 16.24 1.36 7.62
N LEU A 513 15.39 1.45 8.64
CA LEU A 513 14.05 2.01 8.62
C LEU A 513 14.01 3.19 9.57
N ILE A 514 13.61 4.35 9.07
CA ILE A 514 13.20 5.49 9.89
C ILE A 514 11.79 5.21 10.39
N VAL A 515 11.58 5.37 11.68
CA VAL A 515 10.29 5.18 12.37
C VAL A 515 9.87 6.48 13.04
N PHE A 516 8.58 6.79 12.93
CA PHE A 516 7.93 7.86 13.67
C PHE A 516 7.02 7.28 14.75
N ALA A 517 7.10 7.82 15.96
CA ALA A 517 6.21 7.45 17.06
C ALA A 517 5.68 8.69 17.78
N GLN A 518 4.43 8.61 18.24
CA GLN A 518 3.70 9.73 18.82
C GLN A 518 2.90 9.31 20.07
N ASN A 519 2.87 10.21 21.05
CA ASN A 519 2.06 10.16 22.26
C ASN A 519 1.33 11.51 22.41
N GLY A 520 0.05 11.56 22.03
CA GLY A 520 -0.68 12.83 22.03
C GLY A 520 0.01 13.86 21.14
N LYS A 521 0.57 14.93 21.71
CA LYS A 521 1.36 15.93 20.96
C LYS A 521 2.85 15.63 20.93
N GLN A 522 3.34 14.77 21.82
CA GLN A 522 4.75 14.44 21.89
C GLN A 522 5.08 13.45 20.79
N TYR A 523 6.22 13.63 20.14
CA TYR A 523 6.71 12.73 19.10
C TYR A 523 8.21 12.53 19.22
N LYS A 524 8.67 11.45 18.60
CA LYS A 524 10.10 11.19 18.37
C LYS A 524 10.26 10.40 17.07
N PHE A 525 11.37 10.67 16.38
CA PHE A 525 11.85 9.79 15.33
C PHE A 525 12.87 8.81 15.90
N GLY A 526 13.01 7.67 15.26
CA GLY A 526 14.07 6.72 15.52
C GLY A 526 14.47 5.98 14.27
N SER A 527 15.50 5.15 14.39
CA SER A 527 15.94 4.27 13.32
C SER A 527 16.28 2.90 13.85
N PHE A 528 16.01 1.87 13.05
CA PHE A 528 16.44 0.51 13.32
C PHE A 528 16.68 -0.24 12.01
N PHE A 529 17.36 -1.38 12.09
CA PHE A 529 17.42 -2.37 11.02
C PHE A 529 17.03 -3.73 11.61
N PHE A 530 16.66 -4.67 10.77
CA PHE A 530 16.56 -6.06 11.20
C PHE A 530 17.87 -6.77 10.86
N GLU A 531 18.38 -7.56 11.80
CA GLU A 531 19.56 -8.41 11.65
C GLU A 531 19.36 -9.59 10.70
#